data_AF-A0A965TU19-F1
#
_entry.id   AF-A0A965TU19-F1
#
_cell.length_a   1.000
_cell.length_b   1.000
_cell.length_c   1.000
_cell.angle_alpha   90.00
_cell.angle_beta   90.00
_cell.angle_gamma   90.00
#
_symmetry.space_group_name_H-M   'P 1'
#
loop_
_entity.id
_entity.type
_entity.pdbx_description
1 polymer ?
#
loop_
_entity_poly.entity_id
_entity_poly.type
_entity_poly.pdbx_seq_one_letter_code
_entity_poly.pdbx_strand_id
1 'polypeptide(L)'
;MAKLLPPPDALSPHFSILTPVSARSSLTHQTQEVAMIPAKNNIIVQIQDSAPAEYAIMNPITGSFDLMGAREHAWFTAAGARPKLDPDTLDYFLERGYAYLDSQGEQQAIERAYAEFSAEVEDGQVQLMLVPTYGCNLACTYCFQHGIDGRPQLITKEIVDAFFAYA
;
A
#
# COMPACT_ATOMS: atom_id res chain seq x y z
N MET A 1 21.14 20.31 31.43
CA MET A 1 22.04 20.29 30.25
C MET A 1 23.17 19.33 30.56
N ALA A 2 23.13 18.10 30.05
CA ALA A 2 24.18 17.12 30.24
C ALA A 2 24.57 16.57 28.86
N LYS A 3 25.76 16.94 28.41
CA LYS A 3 26.45 16.37 27.26
C LYS A 3 27.68 15.67 27.83
N LEU A 4 27.74 14.35 27.73
CA LEU A 4 28.93 13.56 28.06
C LEU A 4 29.24 12.68 26.86
N LEU A 5 30.32 13.03 26.18
CA LEU A 5 31.00 12.25 25.15
C LEU A 5 31.77 11.08 25.82
N PRO A 6 31.93 9.93 25.15
CA PRO A 6 32.87 8.90 25.60
C PRO A 6 34.34 9.24 25.25
N PRO A 7 35.31 8.87 26.11
CA PRO A 7 36.74 9.11 25.89
C PRO A 7 37.44 7.98 25.09
N PRO A 8 38.72 8.18 24.69
CA PRO A 8 39.35 7.51 23.54
C PRO A 8 40.35 6.40 23.90
N ASP A 9 40.71 5.65 22.86
CA ASP A 9 41.92 4.86 22.63
C ASP A 9 42.22 3.64 23.51
N ALA A 10 42.47 2.48 22.86
CA ALA A 10 43.84 2.04 22.61
C ALA A 10 43.93 0.60 22.03
N LEU A 11 44.52 0.55 20.84
CA LEU A 11 45.62 -0.33 20.43
C LEU A 11 45.37 -1.82 20.08
N SER A 12 45.83 -2.10 18.85
CA SER A 12 46.04 -3.36 18.15
C SER A 12 47.13 -4.24 18.80
N PRO A 13 47.34 -5.47 18.27
CA PRO A 13 48.56 -5.63 17.49
C PRO A 13 48.43 -6.49 16.23
N HIS A 14 49.21 -6.06 15.24
CA HIS A 14 49.88 -6.79 14.15
C HIS A 14 49.68 -8.31 14.01
N PHE A 15 49.23 -8.74 12.83
CA PHE A 15 49.77 -9.93 12.16
C PHE A 15 49.74 -9.72 10.63
N SER A 16 50.92 -9.49 10.04
CA SER A 16 51.16 -9.53 8.60
C SER A 16 51.60 -10.94 8.22
N ILE A 17 50.86 -11.61 7.32
CA ILE A 17 51.37 -12.76 6.57
C ILE A 17 51.06 -12.52 5.09
N LEU A 18 52.14 -12.49 4.32
CA LEU A 18 52.20 -12.42 2.87
C LEU A 18 51.58 -13.67 2.22
N THR A 19 50.87 -13.51 1.10
CA THR A 19 50.85 -14.34 -0.15
C THR A 19 49.52 -14.14 -0.91
N PRO A 20 49.41 -14.53 -2.20
CA PRO A 20 49.96 -13.85 -3.35
C PRO A 20 48.88 -13.29 -4.29
N VAL A 21 49.33 -12.41 -5.19
CA VAL A 21 48.60 -11.91 -6.37
C VAL A 21 48.21 -13.05 -7.31
N SER A 22 46.90 -13.26 -7.51
CA SER A 22 46.23 -13.88 -8.69
C SER A 22 44.77 -14.11 -8.31
N ALA A 23 43.70 -13.76 -9.02
CA ALA A 23 43.51 -13.34 -10.39
C ALA A 23 42.32 -12.36 -10.41
N ARG A 24 42.38 -11.36 -11.29
CA ARG A 24 41.20 -10.61 -11.72
C ARG A 24 40.26 -11.58 -12.44
N SER A 25 39.29 -12.12 -11.72
CA SER A 25 38.10 -12.70 -12.31
C SER A 25 37.09 -11.57 -12.47
N SER A 26 37.09 -10.99 -13.66
CA SER A 26 36.01 -10.17 -14.18
C SER A 26 34.73 -11.00 -14.21
N LEU A 27 34.00 -10.97 -13.09
CA LEU A 27 32.58 -11.33 -13.06
C LEU A 27 31.83 -10.18 -13.73
N THR A 28 31.74 -10.27 -15.05
CA THR A 28 30.68 -9.64 -15.81
C THR A 28 29.36 -10.04 -15.15
N HIS A 29 28.79 -9.15 -14.34
CA HIS A 29 27.34 -9.11 -14.16
C HIS A 29 26.76 -8.83 -15.55
N GLN A 30 26.53 -9.88 -16.31
CA GLN A 30 25.55 -9.84 -17.38
C GLN A 30 24.21 -9.64 -16.66
N THR A 31 23.84 -8.37 -16.48
CA THR A 31 22.48 -7.99 -16.12
C THR A 31 21.62 -8.43 -17.29
N GLN A 32 21.10 -9.65 -17.19
CA GLN A 32 20.04 -10.09 -18.07
C GLN A 32 18.91 -9.07 -17.87
N GLU A 33 18.60 -8.33 -18.93
CA GLU A 33 17.56 -7.31 -18.94
C GLU A 33 16.22 -8.05 -18.80
N VAL A 34 15.84 -8.35 -17.56
CA VAL A 34 14.57 -9.01 -17.27
C VAL A 34 13.48 -7.98 -17.56
N ALA A 35 12.73 -8.23 -18.63
CA ALA A 35 11.66 -7.34 -19.05
C ALA A 35 10.53 -7.37 -18.02
N MET A 36 10.50 -6.38 -17.12
CA MET A 36 9.44 -6.20 -16.14
C MET A 36 8.12 -5.83 -16.84
N ILE A 37 7.02 -6.32 -16.29
CA ILE A 37 5.66 -6.02 -16.73
C ILE A 37 4.97 -5.11 -15.70
N PRO A 38 4.19 -4.10 -16.10
CA PRO A 38 3.36 -3.35 -15.17
C PRO A 38 2.24 -4.23 -14.67
N ALA A 39 1.90 -4.03 -13.40
CA ALA A 39 0.71 -4.63 -12.83
C ALA A 39 -0.55 -4.08 -13.54
N LYS A 40 -1.46 -4.96 -13.93
CA LYS A 40 -2.66 -4.62 -14.72
C LYS A 40 -3.72 -3.86 -13.92
N ASN A 41 -3.64 -3.99 -12.61
CA ASN A 41 -4.54 -3.41 -11.61
C ASN A 41 -4.11 -2.02 -11.13
N ASN A 42 -3.01 -1.47 -11.65
CA ASN A 42 -2.61 -0.10 -11.35
C ASN A 42 -3.70 0.88 -11.83
N ILE A 43 -4.17 1.71 -10.91
CA ILE A 43 -5.05 2.83 -11.21
C ILE A 43 -4.17 4.07 -11.26
N ILE A 44 -4.10 4.72 -12.42
CA ILE A 44 -3.26 5.89 -12.64
C ILE A 44 -4.14 7.06 -13.06
N VAL A 45 -4.01 8.18 -12.35
CA VAL A 45 -4.78 9.42 -12.62
C VAL A 45 -3.85 10.62 -12.69
N GLN A 46 -4.08 11.51 -13.63
CA GLN A 46 -3.35 12.78 -13.70
C GLN A 46 -3.89 13.77 -12.65
N ILE A 47 -2.98 14.46 -11.96
CA ILE A 47 -3.34 15.51 -11.02
C ILE A 47 -3.66 16.79 -11.80
N GLN A 48 -4.88 17.30 -11.60
CA GLN A 48 -5.34 18.55 -12.22
C GLN A 48 -4.50 19.73 -11.72
N ASP A 49 -4.26 20.70 -12.61
CA ASP A 49 -3.51 21.93 -12.31
C ASP A 49 -2.08 21.74 -11.79
N SER A 50 -1.44 20.60 -12.10
CA SER A 50 -0.03 20.33 -11.80
C SER A 50 0.91 20.85 -12.90
N ALA A 51 1.94 21.60 -12.53
CA ALA A 51 3.02 22.07 -13.41
C ALA A 51 4.39 21.94 -12.71
N PRO A 52 5.24 20.95 -13.08
CA PRO A 52 5.07 20.00 -14.18
C PRO A 52 3.93 18.99 -13.96
N ALA A 53 3.51 18.30 -15.01
CA ALA A 53 2.45 17.30 -14.93
C ALA A 53 2.83 16.15 -13.98
N GLU A 54 1.97 15.91 -12.99
CA GLU A 54 2.10 14.85 -12.00
C GLU A 54 0.94 13.85 -12.10
N TYR A 55 1.21 12.62 -11.71
CA TYR A 55 0.25 11.51 -11.73
C TYR A 55 0.24 10.82 -10.38
N ALA A 56 -0.93 10.45 -9.90
CA ALA A 56 -1.08 9.53 -8.78
C ALA A 56 -1.24 8.11 -9.30
N ILE A 57 -0.58 7.16 -8.65
CA ILE A 57 -0.69 5.72 -8.93
C ILE A 57 -1.11 4.98 -7.66
N MET A 58 -2.09 4.10 -7.79
CA MET A 58 -2.56 3.20 -6.73
C MET A 58 -2.57 1.76 -7.25
N ASN A 59 -2.07 0.84 -6.44
CA ASN A 59 -2.28 -0.59 -6.66
C ASN A 59 -3.19 -1.14 -5.55
N PRO A 60 -4.43 -1.57 -5.86
CA PRO A 60 -5.37 -2.02 -4.84
C PRO A 60 -5.01 -3.39 -4.25
N ILE A 61 -4.14 -4.17 -4.92
CA ILE A 61 -3.74 -5.50 -4.43
C ILE A 61 -2.65 -5.38 -3.37
N THR A 62 -1.71 -4.45 -3.54
CA THR A 62 -0.66 -4.19 -2.54
C THR A 62 -0.99 -3.04 -1.59
N GLY A 63 -2.05 -2.28 -1.85
CA GLY A 63 -2.40 -1.07 -1.11
C GLY A 63 -1.44 0.10 -1.32
N SER A 64 -0.48 -0.02 -2.24
CA SER A 64 0.51 1.02 -2.51
C SER A 64 -0.12 2.23 -3.20
N PHE A 65 0.23 3.43 -2.74
CA PHE A 65 -0.17 4.70 -3.33
C PHE A 65 1.04 5.64 -3.36
N ASP A 66 1.32 6.25 -4.52
CA ASP A 66 2.47 7.13 -4.73
C ASP A 66 2.18 8.19 -5.81
N LEU A 67 3.07 9.17 -5.92
CA LEU A 67 3.09 10.18 -6.98
C LEU A 67 4.24 9.90 -7.95
N MET A 68 4.03 10.20 -9.22
CA MET A 68 5.04 10.02 -10.26
C MET A 68 4.99 11.12 -11.31
N GLY A 69 6.11 11.35 -11.99
CA GLY A 69 6.23 12.31 -13.06
C GLY A 69 5.81 11.73 -14.42
N ALA A 70 5.92 12.59 -15.44
CA ALA A 70 5.56 12.22 -16.81
C ALA A 70 6.43 11.08 -17.38
N ARG A 71 7.68 10.92 -16.92
CA ARG A 71 8.59 9.89 -17.43
C ARG A 71 8.17 8.50 -16.95
N GLU A 72 7.87 8.38 -15.67
CA GLU A 72 7.39 7.16 -15.04
C GLU A 72 6.01 6.80 -15.60
N HIS A 73 5.10 7.78 -15.72
CA HIS A 73 3.81 7.59 -16.36
C HIS A 73 3.94 7.01 -17.79
N ALA A 74 4.85 7.57 -18.59
CA ALA A 74 5.11 7.07 -19.95
C ALA A 74 5.64 5.63 -19.96
N TRP A 75 6.30 5.17 -18.90
CA TRP A 75 6.71 3.77 -18.74
C TRP A 75 5.50 2.84 -18.60
N PHE A 76 4.49 3.23 -17.82
CA PHE A 76 3.27 2.46 -17.62
C PHE A 76 2.37 2.43 -18.86
N THR A 77 2.31 3.51 -19.65
CA THR A 77 1.37 3.64 -20.78
C THR A 77 1.98 3.31 -22.15
N ALA A 78 3.25 2.91 -22.22
CA ALA A 78 3.91 2.62 -23.49
C ALA A 78 3.29 1.41 -24.20
N ALA A 79 2.78 1.62 -25.41
CA ALA A 79 2.30 0.54 -26.30
C ALA A 79 3.43 -0.19 -27.06
N GLY A 80 4.68 0.24 -26.87
CA GLY A 80 5.87 -0.30 -27.54
C GLY A 80 7.09 -0.26 -26.63
N ALA A 81 8.24 0.21 -27.15
CA ALA A 81 9.44 0.38 -26.34
C ALA A 81 9.19 1.37 -25.20
N ARG A 82 9.55 0.97 -23.98
CA ARG A 82 9.39 1.79 -22.77
C ARG A 82 10.56 2.77 -22.64
N PRO A 83 10.33 3.97 -22.06
CA PRO A 83 11.43 4.82 -21.64
C PRO A 83 12.33 4.06 -20.67
N LYS A 84 13.64 4.30 -20.73
CA LYS A 84 14.57 3.74 -19.76
C LYS A 84 14.44 4.50 -18.44
N LEU A 85 14.16 3.78 -17.37
CA LEU A 85 14.22 4.27 -15.99
C LEU A 85 15.53 3.82 -15.35
N ASP A 86 15.95 4.51 -14.29
CA ASP A 86 17.06 4.04 -13.47
C ASP A 86 16.68 2.75 -12.71
N PRO A 87 17.67 1.91 -12.36
CA PRO A 87 17.42 0.66 -11.65
C PRO A 87 16.68 0.85 -10.32
N ASP A 88 17.01 1.89 -9.55
CA ASP A 88 16.40 2.16 -8.25
C ASP A 88 14.88 2.40 -8.38
N THR A 89 14.45 3.10 -9.43
CA THR A 89 13.03 3.32 -9.73
C THR A 89 12.32 2.02 -10.13
N LEU A 90 12.99 1.13 -10.87
CA LEU A 90 12.43 -0.16 -11.26
C LEU A 90 12.31 -1.11 -10.06
N ASP A 91 13.33 -1.15 -9.20
CA ASP A 91 13.33 -1.90 -7.96
C ASP A 91 12.21 -1.38 -7.04
N TYR A 92 12.04 -0.06 -6.97
CA TYR A 92 10.93 0.56 -6.26
C TYR A 92 9.56 0.11 -6.80
N PHE A 93 9.38 0.03 -8.12
CA PHE A 93 8.12 -0.47 -8.70
C PHE A 93 7.86 -1.95 -8.38
N LEU A 94 8.89 -2.78 -8.32
CA LEU A 94 8.77 -4.18 -7.88
C LEU A 94 8.37 -4.27 -6.40
N GLU A 95 9.08 -3.54 -5.53
CA GLU A 95 8.82 -3.53 -4.09
C GLU A 95 7.42 -3.05 -3.74
N ARG A 96 6.91 -2.05 -4.46
CA ARG A 96 5.57 -1.50 -4.27
C ARG A 96 4.48 -2.33 -4.94
N GLY A 97 4.84 -3.28 -5.79
CA GLY A 97 3.92 -4.10 -6.59
C GLY A 97 3.25 -3.34 -7.74
N TYR A 98 3.85 -2.24 -8.20
CA TYR A 98 3.45 -1.55 -9.42
C TYR A 98 3.90 -2.29 -10.68
N ALA A 99 4.95 -3.11 -10.57
CA ALA A 99 5.44 -3.97 -11.63
C ALA A 99 5.83 -5.35 -11.08
N TYR A 100 5.96 -6.32 -11.99
CA TYR A 100 6.39 -7.68 -11.69
C TYR A 100 7.41 -8.15 -12.72
N LEU A 101 8.24 -9.12 -12.35
CA LEU A 101 9.19 -9.74 -13.27
C LEU A 101 8.49 -10.57 -14.34
N ASP A 102 7.34 -11.15 -14.00
CA ASP A 102 6.51 -11.96 -14.89
C ASP A 102 5.05 -11.99 -14.41
N SER A 103 4.18 -12.61 -15.21
CA SER A 103 2.75 -12.75 -14.90
C SER A 103 2.47 -13.72 -13.75
N GLN A 104 3.42 -14.62 -13.43
CA GLN A 104 3.24 -15.58 -12.34
C GLN A 104 3.39 -14.87 -10.99
N GLY A 105 4.36 -13.98 -10.86
CA GLY A 105 4.53 -13.14 -9.67
C GLY A 105 3.32 -12.24 -9.42
N GLU A 106 2.77 -11.63 -10.48
CA GLU A 106 1.54 -10.83 -10.39
C GLU A 106 0.36 -11.69 -9.87
N GLN A 107 0.18 -12.88 -10.45
CA GLN A 107 -0.90 -13.78 -10.07
C GLN A 107 -0.78 -14.24 -8.61
N GLN A 108 0.43 -14.57 -8.14
CA GLN A 108 0.68 -14.95 -6.75
C GLN A 108 0.36 -13.81 -5.77
N ALA A 109 0.70 -12.57 -6.12
CA ALA A 109 0.37 -11.40 -5.30
C ALA A 109 -1.16 -11.21 -5.16
N ILE A 110 -1.91 -11.41 -6.26
CA ILE A 110 -3.37 -11.34 -6.25
C ILE A 110 -3.97 -12.44 -5.38
N GLU A 111 -3.52 -13.69 -5.56
CA GLU A 111 -4.02 -14.84 -4.80
C GLU A 111 -3.78 -14.66 -3.30
N ARG A 112 -2.59 -14.16 -2.94
CA ARG A 112 -2.25 -13.86 -1.55
C ARG A 112 -3.14 -12.77 -0.97
N ALA A 113 -3.29 -11.64 -1.66
CA ALA A 113 -4.13 -10.54 -1.18
C ALA A 113 -5.60 -10.97 -1.03
N TYR A 114 -6.10 -11.80 -1.94
CA TYR A 114 -7.45 -12.36 -1.85
C TYR A 114 -7.61 -13.30 -0.65
N ALA A 115 -6.60 -14.13 -0.37
CA ALA A 115 -6.62 -15.01 0.79
C ALA A 115 -6.58 -14.21 2.12
N GLU A 116 -5.73 -13.19 2.20
CA GLU A 116 -5.65 -12.27 3.34
C GLU A 116 -6.99 -11.56 3.56
N PHE A 117 -7.56 -10.96 2.50
CA PHE A 117 -8.90 -10.35 2.54
C PHE A 117 -9.98 -11.33 3.01
N SER A 118 -9.98 -12.57 2.49
CA SER A 118 -10.99 -13.57 2.85
C SER A 118 -10.90 -13.96 4.32
N ALA A 119 -9.68 -14.09 4.84
CA ALA A 119 -9.44 -14.38 6.25
C ALA A 119 -9.91 -13.22 7.16
N GLU A 120 -9.66 -11.97 6.77
CA GLU A 120 -10.14 -10.79 7.51
C GLU A 120 -11.67 -10.69 7.50
N VAL A 121 -12.31 -11.01 6.38
CA VAL A 121 -13.78 -11.04 6.29
C VAL A 121 -14.36 -12.15 7.17
N GLU A 122 -13.71 -13.31 7.25
CA GLU A 122 -14.13 -14.42 8.10
C GLU A 122 -13.93 -14.12 9.61
N ASP A 123 -12.84 -13.45 9.98
CA ASP A 123 -12.60 -12.97 11.36
C ASP A 123 -13.45 -11.75 11.73
N GLY A 124 -14.05 -11.11 10.73
CA GLY A 124 -14.89 -9.92 10.88
C GLY A 124 -16.05 -10.16 11.85
N GLN A 125 -16.10 -9.36 12.92
CA GLN A 125 -17.20 -9.44 13.88
C GLN A 125 -18.51 -8.94 13.26
N VAL A 126 -19.58 -9.72 13.40
CA VAL A 126 -20.93 -9.26 13.07
C VAL A 126 -21.31 -8.12 14.01
N GLN A 127 -21.45 -6.92 13.46
CA GLN A 127 -21.88 -5.75 14.23
C GLN A 127 -23.37 -5.49 14.02
N LEU A 128 -24.16 -5.73 15.06
CA LEU A 128 -25.57 -5.36 15.10
C LEU A 128 -25.75 -4.01 15.80
N MET A 129 -26.45 -3.09 15.16
CA MET A 129 -26.75 -1.76 15.71
C MET A 129 -28.25 -1.64 15.98
N LEU A 130 -28.62 -1.46 17.26
CA LEU A 130 -29.98 -1.12 17.67
C LEU A 130 -30.12 0.39 17.83
N VAL A 131 -31.07 0.99 17.11
CA VAL A 131 -31.42 2.42 17.25
C VAL A 131 -32.73 2.52 18.04
N PRO A 132 -32.71 2.89 19.34
CA PRO A 132 -33.91 2.85 20.17
C PRO A 132 -34.97 3.88 19.78
N THR A 133 -34.55 4.97 19.15
CA THR A 133 -35.46 6.00 18.62
C THR A 133 -34.77 6.84 17.57
N TYR A 134 -35.55 7.34 16.61
CA TYR A 134 -35.13 8.44 15.72
C TYR A 134 -35.48 9.82 16.30
N GLY A 135 -35.91 9.88 17.57
CA GLY A 135 -36.25 11.11 18.27
C GLY A 135 -34.98 11.83 18.69
N CYS A 136 -34.67 12.92 18.00
CA CYS A 136 -33.52 13.77 18.29
C CYS A 136 -33.97 15.22 18.52
N ASN A 137 -33.39 15.90 19.52
CA ASN A 137 -33.67 17.30 19.83
C ASN A 137 -32.70 18.28 19.12
N LEU A 138 -31.95 17.79 18.13
CA LEU A 138 -31.02 18.56 17.31
C LEU A 138 -31.53 18.67 15.86
N ALA A 139 -31.09 19.70 15.15
CA ALA A 139 -31.51 19.99 13.77
C ALA A 139 -30.32 20.00 12.79
N CYS A 140 -29.49 18.95 12.86
CA CYS A 140 -28.27 18.86 12.05
C CYS A 140 -28.60 18.70 10.56
N THR A 141 -28.05 19.58 9.72
CA THR A 141 -28.29 19.60 8.26
C THR A 141 -27.66 18.41 7.51
N TYR A 142 -26.73 17.70 8.15
CA TYR A 142 -26.05 16.52 7.61
C TYR A 142 -26.58 15.20 8.18
N CYS A 143 -27.62 15.23 9.01
CA CYS A 143 -28.13 14.02 9.64
C CYS A 143 -29.01 13.22 8.68
N PHE A 144 -28.74 11.93 8.51
CA PHE A 144 -29.60 11.04 7.71
C PHE A 144 -31.02 10.90 8.29
N GLN A 145 -31.22 11.20 9.58
CA GLN A 145 -32.53 11.19 10.23
C GLN A 145 -33.33 12.47 9.92
N HIS A 146 -32.70 13.47 9.31
CA HIS A 146 -33.37 14.69 8.86
C HIS A 146 -34.34 14.35 7.73
N GLY A 147 -35.65 14.44 8.00
CA GLY A 147 -36.70 14.08 7.04
C GLY A 147 -37.41 12.75 7.33
N ILE A 148 -37.12 12.08 8.45
CA ILE A 148 -37.98 11.00 8.92
C ILE A 148 -39.28 11.61 9.44
N ASP A 149 -40.36 11.43 8.68
CA ASP A 149 -41.68 11.92 9.03
C ASP A 149 -42.31 11.14 10.21
N GLY A 150 -43.14 11.84 11.00
CA GLY A 150 -43.83 11.28 12.16
C GLY A 150 -43.25 11.75 13.50
N ARG A 151 -43.87 11.33 14.61
CA ARG A 151 -43.29 11.51 15.96
C ARG A 151 -42.44 10.27 16.24
N PRO A 152 -41.10 10.36 16.24
CA PRO A 152 -40.27 9.22 16.52
C PRO A 152 -40.61 8.69 17.91
N GLN A 153 -41.04 7.43 17.98
CA GLN A 153 -41.33 6.79 19.24
C GLN A 153 -40.09 6.07 19.73
N LEU A 154 -39.95 5.99 21.06
CA LEU A 154 -38.99 5.09 21.68
C LEU A 154 -39.52 3.67 21.50
N ILE A 155 -38.67 2.73 21.05
CA ILE A 155 -39.03 1.31 21.00
C ILE A 155 -39.38 0.79 22.39
N THR A 156 -40.23 -0.25 22.44
CA THR A 156 -40.65 -0.81 23.73
C THR A 156 -39.56 -1.72 24.32
N LYS A 157 -39.66 -1.97 25.64
CA LYS A 157 -38.73 -2.88 26.32
C LYS A 157 -38.78 -4.29 25.72
N GLU A 158 -39.96 -4.75 25.32
CA GLU A 158 -40.15 -6.07 24.72
C GLU A 158 -39.35 -6.21 23.41
N ILE A 159 -39.23 -5.14 22.62
CA ILE A 159 -38.42 -5.12 21.40
C ILE A 159 -36.92 -5.15 21.74
N VAL A 160 -36.50 -4.38 22.75
CA VAL A 160 -35.10 -4.39 23.23
C VAL A 160 -34.72 -5.79 23.72
N ASP A 161 -35.57 -6.40 24.55
CA ASP A 161 -35.34 -7.74 25.08
C ASP A 161 -35.30 -8.79 23.95
N ALA A 162 -36.18 -8.68 22.96
CA ALA A 162 -36.20 -9.58 21.80
C ALA A 162 -34.93 -9.45 20.94
N PHE A 163 -34.42 -8.24 20.76
CA PHE A 163 -33.17 -8.01 20.03
C PHE A 163 -31.99 -8.71 20.70
N PHE A 164 -31.82 -8.55 22.01
CA PHE A 164 -30.73 -9.17 22.77
C PHE A 164 -30.93 -10.66 23.08
N ALA A 165 -32.14 -11.19 22.94
CA ALA A 165 -32.38 -12.63 23.02
C ALA A 165 -32.05 -13.37 21.71
N TYR A 166 -32.08 -12.65 20.58
CA TYR A 166 -31.75 -13.20 19.26
C TYR A 166 -30.26 -13.09 18.92
N ALA A 167 -29.63 -11.98 19.29
CA ALA A 167 -28.21 -11.70 19.09
C ALA A 167 -27.33 -12.50 20.06
#